data_AF-A0A1F5NVD1-F1
#
_entry.id   AF-A0A1F5NVD1-F1
#
_cell.length_a   1.000
_cell.length_b   1.000
_cell.length_c   1.000
_cell.angle_alpha   90.00
_cell.angle_beta   90.00
_cell.angle_gamma   90.00
#
_symmetry.space_group_name_H-M   'P 1'
#
loop_
_entity.id
_entity.type
_entity.pdbx_description
1 polymer ?
#
loop_
_entity_poly.entity_id
_entity_poly.type
_entity_poly.pdbx_seq_one_letter_code
_entity_poly.pdbx_strand_id
1 'polypeptide(L)'
;MFNRYIYNLSRIAKKLGYNFDAQNDPRVIAMRNKIHGLGGIHFEIKVGADKSWTAESTNIDGIITGGKDYPNDYYDTVKDAVFTYFEIPPQLCEDMLLRMDNEPVTITQSIYV
;
A
#
# COMPACT_ATOMS: atom_id res chain seq x y z
N MET A 1 -11.35 -7.04 11.93
CA MET A 1 -12.61 -6.52 11.34
C MET A 1 -12.76 -5.01 11.52
N PHE A 2 -12.44 -4.43 12.69
CA PHE A 2 -12.48 -2.97 12.93
C PHE A 2 -11.55 -2.12 12.02
N ASN A 3 -10.32 -2.54 11.76
CA ASN A 3 -9.37 -1.76 10.95
C ASN A 3 -9.83 -1.51 9.51
N ARG A 4 -10.53 -2.48 8.89
CA ARG A 4 -11.07 -2.34 7.53
C ARG A 4 -12.20 -1.30 7.45
N TYR A 5 -13.02 -1.20 8.50
CA TYR A 5 -14.06 -0.16 8.59
C TYR A 5 -13.45 1.22 8.81
N ILE A 6 -12.43 1.34 9.66
CA ILE A 6 -11.73 2.61 9.89
C ILE A 6 -11.04 3.07 8.60
N TYR A 7 -10.36 2.18 7.89
CA TYR A 7 -9.73 2.49 6.59
C TYR A 7 -10.74 3.05 5.57
N ASN A 8 -11.91 2.41 5.45
CA ASN A 8 -12.97 2.89 4.55
C ASN A 8 -13.55 4.24 4.99
N LEU A 9 -13.76 4.44 6.30
CA LEU A 9 -14.22 5.72 6.86
C LEU A 9 -13.19 6.83 6.66
N SER A 10 -11.90 6.53 6.81
CA SER A 10 -10.81 7.45 6.54
C SER A 10 -10.72 7.81 5.06
N ARG A 11 -10.93 6.86 4.14
CA ARG A 11 -11.06 7.14 2.69
C ARG A 11 -12.23 8.09 2.40
N ILE A 12 -13.35 7.92 3.08
CA ILE A 12 -14.52 8.81 2.95
C ILE A 12 -14.21 10.19 3.53
N ALA A 13 -13.59 10.28 4.71
CA ALA A 13 -13.20 11.54 5.34
C ALA A 13 -12.18 12.33 4.51
N LYS A 14 -11.21 11.65 3.87
CA LYS A 14 -10.28 12.27 2.92
C LYS A 14 -11.01 12.81 1.68
N LYS A 15 -12.00 12.07 1.15
CA LYS A 15 -12.87 12.57 0.05
C LYS A 15 -13.72 13.76 0.45
N LEU A 16 -14.01 13.94 1.74
CA LEU A 16 -14.74 15.08 2.31
C LEU A 16 -13.84 16.26 2.70
N GLY A 17 -12.54 16.22 2.38
CA GLY A 17 -11.62 17.34 2.57
C GLY A 17 -10.87 17.36 3.91
N TYR A 18 -10.98 16.32 4.73
CA TYR A 18 -10.19 16.22 5.96
C TYR A 18 -8.77 15.75 5.65
N ASN A 19 -7.79 16.64 5.79
CA ASN A 19 -6.39 16.35 5.51
C ASN A 19 -5.68 15.90 6.81
N PHE A 20 -5.36 14.61 6.90
CA PHE A 20 -4.61 14.05 8.03
C PHE A 20 -3.10 14.29 7.94
N ASP A 21 -2.64 15.03 6.92
CA ASP A 21 -1.24 15.37 6.64
C ASP A 21 -0.28 14.17 6.80
N ALA A 22 -0.60 13.08 6.10
CA ALA A 22 0.20 11.86 6.13
C ALA A 22 1.65 12.10 5.66
N GLN A 23 1.89 13.13 4.84
CA GLN A 23 3.23 13.46 4.33
C GLN A 23 4.17 13.96 5.43
N ASN A 24 3.63 14.60 6.48
CA ASN A 24 4.41 15.16 7.58
C ASN A 24 4.33 14.33 8.88
N ASP A 25 3.57 13.23 8.92
CA ASP A 25 3.53 12.37 10.11
C ASP A 25 4.88 11.66 10.31
N PRO A 26 5.49 11.76 11.52
CA PRO A 26 6.80 11.16 11.79
C PRO A 26 6.90 9.66 11.51
N ARG A 27 5.81 8.90 11.68
CA ARG A 27 5.79 7.45 11.41
C ARG A 27 5.87 7.17 9.92
N VAL A 28 5.14 7.95 9.12
CA VAL A 28 5.18 7.86 7.65
C VAL A 28 6.55 8.26 7.13
N ILE A 29 7.14 9.33 7.67
CA ILE A 29 8.51 9.76 7.33
C ILE A 29 9.52 8.66 7.67
N ALA A 30 9.44 8.07 8.86
CA ALA A 30 10.33 7.00 9.29
C ALA A 30 10.21 5.76 8.39
N MET A 31 8.98 5.34 8.07
CA MET A 31 8.72 4.26 7.12
C MET A 31 9.36 4.56 5.76
N ARG A 32 9.10 5.74 5.19
CA ARG A 32 9.64 6.13 3.87
C ARG A 32 11.16 6.15 3.85
N ASN A 33 11.78 6.69 4.90
CA ASN A 33 13.24 6.72 5.02
C ASN A 33 13.82 5.30 5.11
N LYS A 34 13.15 4.40 5.84
CA LYS A 34 13.57 2.99 5.94
C LYS A 34 13.48 2.29 4.59
N ILE A 35 12.35 2.42 3.89
CA ILE A 35 12.14 1.83 2.56
C ILE A 35 13.14 2.38 1.55
N HIS A 36 13.35 3.70 1.54
CA HIS A 36 14.31 4.35 0.65
C HIS A 36 15.75 3.90 0.94
N GLY A 37 16.13 3.77 2.21
CA GLY A 37 17.44 3.24 2.60
C GLY A 37 17.69 1.79 2.18
N LEU A 38 16.63 1.03 1.86
CA LEU A 38 16.71 -0.33 1.32
C LEU A 38 16.68 -0.38 -0.21
N GLY A 39 16.46 0.75 -0.89
CA GLY A 39 16.22 0.80 -2.33
C GLY A 39 14.85 0.27 -2.75
N GLY A 40 13.92 0.08 -1.79
CA GLY A 40 12.62 -0.55 -2.02
C GLY A 40 12.41 -1.79 -1.14
N ILE A 41 11.17 -2.30 -1.12
CA ILE A 41 10.85 -3.60 -0.52
C ILE A 41 10.64 -4.59 -1.67
N HIS A 42 11.39 -5.68 -1.66
CA HIS A 42 11.29 -6.72 -2.66
C HIS A 42 10.47 -7.88 -2.10
N PHE A 43 9.65 -8.47 -2.96
CA PHE A 43 8.80 -9.60 -2.63
C PHE A 43 9.05 -10.76 -3.60
N GLU A 44 9.20 -11.97 -3.07
CA GLU A 44 9.03 -13.19 -3.84
C GLU A 44 7.54 -13.51 -3.89
N ILE A 45 6.99 -13.65 -5.10
CA ILE A 45 5.56 -13.90 -5.31
C ILE A 45 5.38 -15.28 -5.92
N LYS A 46 4.55 -16.10 -5.28
CA LYS A 46 4.16 -17.42 -5.79
C LYS A 46 2.68 -17.39 -6.09
N VAL A 47 2.31 -17.73 -7.33
CA VAL A 47 0.91 -17.73 -7.81
C VAL A 47 0.53 -19.16 -8.18
N GLY A 48 -0.56 -19.65 -7.58
CA GLY A 48 -1.17 -20.94 -7.88
C GLY A 48 -1.99 -20.92 -9.16
N ALA A 49 -2.27 -22.09 -9.72
CA ALA A 49 -3.10 -22.24 -10.92
C ALA A 49 -4.55 -21.75 -10.70
N ASP A 50 -5.00 -21.72 -9.45
CA ASP A 50 -6.31 -21.21 -9.01
C ASP A 50 -6.32 -19.69 -8.78
N LYS A 51 -5.23 -18.99 -9.11
CA LYS A 51 -4.98 -17.56 -8.85
C LYS A 51 -4.83 -17.19 -7.37
N SER A 52 -4.77 -18.17 -6.46
CA SER A 52 -4.27 -17.91 -5.11
C SER A 52 -2.82 -17.49 -5.18
N TRP A 53 -2.38 -16.65 -4.24
CA TRP A 53 -1.00 -16.18 -4.25
C TRP A 53 -0.51 -15.86 -2.85
N THR A 54 0.80 -15.95 -2.70
CA THR A 54 1.54 -15.54 -1.51
C THR A 54 2.69 -14.63 -1.92
N ALA A 55 2.97 -13.60 -1.14
CA ALA A 55 4.15 -12.77 -1.27
C ALA A 55 4.90 -12.73 0.07
N GLU A 56 6.20 -12.92 0.02
CA GLU A 56 7.10 -12.82 1.17
C GLU A 56 8.21 -11.83 0.83
N SER A 57 8.49 -10.91 1.73
CA SER A 57 9.57 -9.95 1.49
C SER A 57 10.93 -10.65 1.55
N THR A 58 11.81 -10.35 0.59
CA THR A 58 13.14 -10.95 0.49
C THR A 58 14.24 -10.09 1.12
N ASN A 59 13.91 -8.86 1.52
CA ASN A 59 14.84 -7.91 2.11
C ASN A 59 14.34 -7.26 3.40
N ILE A 60 13.15 -7.64 3.87
CA ILE A 60 12.63 -7.32 5.21
C ILE A 60 11.99 -8.59 5.79
N ASP A 61 12.54 -9.07 6.90
CA ASP A 61 11.95 -10.20 7.61
C ASP A 61 10.59 -9.82 8.21
N GLY A 62 9.61 -10.73 8.08
CA GLY A 62 8.33 -10.63 8.75
C GLY A 62 7.19 -9.98 7.96
N ILE A 63 7.41 -9.59 6.69
CA ILE A 63 6.31 -9.19 5.81
C ILE A 63 5.92 -10.38 4.92
N ILE A 64 4.82 -11.02 5.28
CA ILE A 64 4.21 -12.12 4.52
C ILE A 64 2.73 -11.79 4.31
N THR A 65 2.27 -11.89 3.06
CA THR A 65 0.89 -11.61 2.69
C THR A 65 0.43 -12.53 1.56
N GLY A 66 -0.85 -12.48 1.23
CA GLY A 66 -1.40 -13.31 0.17
C GLY A 66 -2.88 -13.06 -0.07
N GLY A 67 -3.38 -13.61 -1.16
CA GLY A 67 -4.74 -13.40 -1.62
C GLY A 67 -5.25 -14.56 -2.46
N LYS A 68 -6.43 -14.38 -3.03
CA LYS A 68 -7.15 -15.42 -3.79
C LYS A 68 -7.48 -15.01 -5.22
N ASP A 69 -7.21 -13.77 -5.59
CA ASP A 69 -7.61 -13.23 -6.89
C ASP A 69 -6.47 -12.45 -7.56
N TYR A 70 -5.34 -13.13 -7.82
CA TYR A 70 -4.24 -12.54 -8.58
C TYR A 70 -4.66 -12.25 -10.04
N PRO A 71 -4.33 -11.07 -10.62
CA PRO A 71 -3.57 -9.95 -10.05
C PRO A 71 -4.46 -8.84 -9.44
N ASN A 72 -5.77 -9.06 -9.30
CA ASN A 72 -6.74 -8.02 -8.97
C ASN A 72 -6.62 -7.54 -7.51
N ASP A 73 -6.41 -8.45 -6.55
CA ASP A 73 -6.29 -8.12 -5.13
C ASP A 73 -4.83 -7.87 -4.68
N TYR A 74 -3.87 -8.11 -5.58
CA TYR A 74 -2.45 -8.14 -5.27
C TYR A 74 -1.90 -6.81 -4.75
N TYR A 75 -2.09 -5.73 -5.51
CA TYR A 75 -1.49 -4.43 -5.22
C TYR A 75 -1.92 -3.87 -3.85
N ASP A 76 -3.23 -3.86 -3.61
CA ASP A 76 -3.81 -3.34 -2.37
C ASP A 76 -3.37 -4.17 -1.16
N THR A 77 -3.32 -5.50 -1.32
CA THR A 77 -2.97 -6.44 -0.25
C THR A 77 -1.49 -6.35 0.15
N VAL A 78 -0.59 -6.13 -0.83
CA VAL A 78 0.82 -5.89 -0.55
C VAL A 78 1.02 -4.55 0.17
N LYS A 79 0.37 -3.47 -0.30
CA LYS A 79 0.47 -2.15 0.35
C LYS A 79 -0.06 -2.19 1.79
N ASP A 80 -1.18 -2.86 2.04
CA ASP A 80 -1.74 -3.02 3.39
C ASP A 80 -0.80 -3.78 4.32
N ALA A 81 -0.13 -4.83 3.83
CA ALA A 81 0.87 -5.57 4.60
C ALA A 81 2.08 -4.69 4.97
N VAL A 82 2.56 -3.85 4.04
CA VAL A 82 3.64 -2.90 4.34
C VAL A 82 3.19 -1.87 5.38
N PHE A 83 2.03 -1.23 5.21
CA PHE A 83 1.53 -0.27 6.21
C PHE A 83 1.33 -0.90 7.58
N THR A 84 0.84 -2.14 7.64
CA THR A 84 0.66 -2.89 8.87
C THR A 84 2.00 -3.19 9.55
N TYR A 85 3.01 -3.62 8.79
CA TYR A 85 4.35 -3.88 9.30
C TYR A 85 4.98 -2.64 9.94
N PHE A 86 4.77 -1.47 9.35
CA PHE A 86 5.25 -0.18 9.88
C PHE A 86 4.30 0.47 10.89
N GLU A 87 3.25 -0.24 11.32
CA GLU A 87 2.25 0.24 12.28
C GLU A 87 1.63 1.59 11.88
N ILE A 88 1.48 1.84 10.57
CA ILE A 88 0.89 3.06 10.06
C ILE A 88 -0.62 3.03 10.33
N PRO A 89 -1.16 4.04 11.05
CA PRO A 89 -2.59 4.12 11.28
C PRO A 89 -3.38 4.16 9.96
N PRO A 90 -4.55 3.50 9.88
CA PRO A 90 -5.34 3.43 8.64
C PRO A 90 -5.66 4.80 8.02
N GLN A 91 -5.84 5.84 8.84
CA GLN A 91 -6.10 7.20 8.38
C GLN A 91 -4.90 7.87 7.68
N LEU A 92 -3.69 7.35 7.89
CA LEU A 92 -2.45 7.84 7.28
C LEU A 92 -2.00 6.99 6.08
N CYS A 93 -2.60 5.82 5.87
CA CYS A 93 -2.35 5.01 4.68
C CYS A 93 -2.83 5.75 3.43
N GLU A 94 -1.90 6.03 2.52
CA GLU A 94 -2.18 6.63 1.21
C GLU A 94 -1.43 5.86 0.14
N ASP A 95 -2.15 5.46 -0.91
CA ASP A 95 -1.59 4.63 -1.98
C ASP A 95 -0.43 5.34 -2.70
N MET A 96 -0.38 6.67 -2.66
CA MET A 96 0.70 7.47 -3.23
C MET A 96 2.01 7.40 -2.44
N LEU A 97 1.98 6.96 -1.17
CA LEU A 97 3.18 6.82 -0.32
C LEU A 97 4.01 5.59 -0.69
N LEU A 98 3.36 4.56 -1.25
CA LEU A 98 3.97 3.30 -1.65
C LEU A 98 3.60 3.02 -3.10
N ARG A 99 4.56 3.16 -4.01
CA ARG A 99 4.40 2.77 -5.41
C ARG A 99 5.14 1.47 -5.66
N MET A 100 4.51 0.58 -6.41
CA MET A 100 5.20 -0.62 -6.90
C MET A 100 5.89 -0.31 -8.23
N ASP A 101 6.99 -1.00 -8.50
CA ASP A 101 7.61 -0.94 -9.82
C ASP A 101 6.61 -1.41 -10.88
N ASN A 102 6.47 -0.62 -11.95
CA ASN A 102 5.50 -0.81 -13.03
C ASN A 102 4.01 -0.70 -12.63
N GLU A 103 3.68 -0.05 -11.51
CA GLU A 103 2.29 0.28 -11.20
C GLU A 103 1.69 1.19 -12.30
N PRO A 104 0.55 0.84 -12.91
CA PRO A 104 -0.03 1.61 -14.00
C PRO A 104 -0.38 3.03 -13.54
N VAL A 105 0.32 4.02 -14.09
CA VAL A 105 0.04 5.43 -13.83
C VAL A 105 -1.13 5.87 -14.70
N THR A 106 -2.27 6.13 -14.08
CA THR A 106 -3.40 6.75 -14.80
C THR A 106 -3.14 8.25 -14.92
N ILE A 107 -2.77 8.73 -16.11
CA ILE A 107 -2.64 10.15 -16.41
C ILE A 107 -3.94 10.62 -17.05
N THR A 108 -4.72 11.44 -16.34
CA THR A 108 -5.89 12.12 -16.91
C THR A 108 -5.44 13.41 -17.57
N GLN A 109 -5.45 13.47 -18.91
CA GLN A 109 -5.33 14.73 -19.66
C GLN A 109 -6.70 15.14 -20.20
N SER A 110 -7.07 16.39 -19.98
CA SER A 110 -8.23 17.02 -20.62
C SER A 110 -7.72 18.10 -21.58
N ILE A 111 -8.02 17.94 -22.87
CA ILE A 111 -7.75 18.94 -23.90
C ILE A 111 -9.07 19.66 -24.16
N TYR A 112 -9.05 20.98 -24.02
CA TYR A 112 -10.17 21.85 -24.38
C TYR A 112 -9.79 22.63 -25.64
N VAL A 113 -10.76 22.84 -26.54
CA VAL A 113 -10.64 23.63 -27.79
C VAL A 113 -11.17 25.03 -27.56
#